data_AF-A0A1Y2G3M2-F1
#
_entry.id   AF-A0A1Y2G3M2-F1
#
_cell.length_a   1.000
_cell.length_b   1.000
_cell.length_c   1.000
_cell.angle_alpha   90.00
_cell.angle_beta   90.00
_cell.angle_gamma   90.00
#
_symmetry.space_group_name_H-M   'P 1'
#
loop_
_entity.id
_entity.type
_entity.pdbx_description
1 polymer ?
#
loop_
_entity_poly.entity_id
_entity_poly.type
_entity_poly.pdbx_seq_one_letter_code
_entity_poly.pdbx_strand_id
1 'polypeptide(L)'
;MTLPSTPQDSSPLLSLPPELLQHLLLFLPLSSLLALSLVSRSFHTLISTHSLPTFLRLLSYSPTPFQPHQQTWSLPAQARWADDVLSNFDSRDSMARGFGAWERKCMPVLKVWERGAGVARLVVGRGAELDLYDLGPRRRPTLLPMLPFLPPSQSASSGQMDITGVALDPSTPEELIISRVSGVVQRLRVEEPEWMGDCWRVGRLVEVGRYPVGSVGWEEQPWTVQALHSSSTLLGAALTSRPRPTFRGSHPSPFTTATTTTSTPITFSTLHSLPPPPTSHHLSLTSLSTPSTAPFLLPLPSKPWSLDLTATYLALGSSSPTPLTVYQLDSTGLPSSSPLSLTPPDEAGSAVYSLTTPPPHSTTLHPTQSLIAAFYDSTTRIYDLRSGSGGGAEVMRLADPWSEDPSYSVTCGGPSGGWVATGASREGMVRLWD
;
A
#
# COMPACT_ATOMS: atom_id res chain seq x y z
N MET A 1 15.92 45.91 63.10
CA MET A 1 16.48 44.55 62.91
C MET A 1 16.04 44.09 61.53
N THR A 2 16.84 44.41 60.51
CA THR A 2 16.56 44.17 59.09
C THR A 2 16.91 42.73 58.74
N LEU A 3 15.91 41.96 58.30
CA LEU A 3 16.13 40.58 57.83
C LEU A 3 17.05 40.60 56.60
N PRO A 4 18.05 39.69 56.52
CA PRO A 4 18.90 39.58 55.35
C PRO A 4 18.06 39.19 54.13
N SER A 5 18.20 39.96 53.05
CA SER A 5 17.59 39.66 51.76
C SER A 5 18.04 38.27 51.32
N THR A 6 17.09 37.35 51.14
CA THR A 6 17.34 36.02 50.58
C THR A 6 18.06 36.16 49.23
N PRO A 7 19.15 35.41 48.99
CA PRO A 7 19.85 35.43 47.70
C PRO A 7 18.86 35.06 46.61
N GLN A 8 18.74 35.95 45.63
CA GLN A 8 17.90 35.75 44.47
C GLN A 8 18.62 34.75 43.56
N ASP A 9 18.38 33.45 43.80
CA ASP A 9 18.88 32.35 42.96
C ASP A 9 18.19 32.39 41.59
N SER A 10 18.59 33.35 40.75
CA SER A 10 18.21 33.37 39.35
C SER A 10 18.87 32.18 38.67
N SER A 11 18.07 31.19 38.27
CA SER A 11 18.56 30.06 37.49
C SER A 11 19.30 30.58 36.24
N PRO A 12 20.59 30.26 36.04
CA PRO A 12 21.40 30.85 34.97
C PRO A 12 20.89 30.51 33.55
N LEU A 13 20.06 29.48 33.43
CA LEU A 13 19.40 29.11 32.17
C LEU A 13 18.29 30.10 31.77
N LEU A 14 17.55 30.67 32.72
CA LEU A 14 16.49 31.64 32.42
C LEU A 14 17.02 33.05 32.13
N SER A 15 18.29 33.33 32.42
CA SER A 15 18.95 34.56 32.00
C SER A 15 19.44 34.54 30.54
N LEU A 16 19.36 33.39 29.86
CA LEU A 16 19.70 33.31 28.45
C LEU A 16 18.63 34.02 27.59
N PRO A 17 19.03 34.64 26.47
CA PRO A 17 18.09 35.09 25.44
C PRO A 17 17.14 33.96 25.04
N PRO A 18 15.84 34.24 24.86
CA PRO A 18 14.82 33.22 24.61
C PRO A 18 15.10 32.40 23.35
N GLU A 19 15.74 32.98 22.33
CA GLU A 19 16.11 32.30 21.09
C GLU A 19 17.17 31.22 21.33
N LEU A 20 18.19 31.54 22.14
CA LEU A 20 19.25 30.59 22.49
C LEU A 20 18.69 29.47 23.37
N LEU A 21 17.82 29.82 24.32
CA LEU A 21 17.18 28.82 25.16
C LEU A 21 16.30 27.89 24.33
N GLN A 22 15.47 28.42 23.42
CA GLN A 22 14.67 27.61 22.50
C GLN A 22 15.55 26.70 21.64
N HIS A 23 16.65 27.22 21.10
CA HIS A 23 17.58 26.42 20.30
C HIS A 23 18.20 25.27 21.11
N LEU A 24 18.65 25.52 22.35
CA LEU A 24 19.17 24.49 23.24
C LEU A 24 18.13 23.40 23.53
N LEU A 25 16.87 23.79 23.74
CA LEU A 25 15.79 22.85 24.01
C LEU A 25 15.49 21.93 22.81
N LEU A 26 15.77 22.34 21.57
CA LEU A 26 15.59 21.47 20.40
C LEU A 26 16.56 20.27 20.39
N PHE A 27 17.66 20.33 21.12
CA PHE A 27 18.61 19.22 21.24
C PHE A 27 18.31 18.28 22.39
N LEU A 28 17.33 18.58 23.24
CA LEU A 28 16.96 17.71 24.35
C LEU A 28 15.99 16.62 23.89
N PRO A 29 16.15 15.36 24.35
CA PRO A 29 15.16 14.33 24.08
C PRO A 29 13.83 14.69 24.77
N LEU A 30 12.72 14.14 24.28
CA LEU A 30 11.39 14.47 24.80
C LEU A 30 11.28 14.24 26.31
N SER A 31 11.83 13.13 26.82
CA SER A 31 11.84 12.83 28.25
C SER A 31 12.47 13.95 29.10
N SER A 32 13.57 14.54 28.61
CA SER A 32 14.26 15.66 29.26
C SER A 32 13.47 16.96 29.16
N LEU A 33 12.84 17.23 28.01
CA LEU A 33 11.94 18.38 27.86
C LEU A 33 10.76 18.30 28.83
N LEU A 34 10.14 17.13 28.94
CA LEU A 34 9.02 16.94 29.85
C LEU A 34 9.46 17.03 31.30
N ALA A 35 10.61 16.47 31.67
CA ALA A 35 11.18 16.64 33.01
C ALA A 35 11.46 18.12 33.33
N LEU A 36 12.07 18.86 32.41
CA LEU A 36 12.37 20.29 32.56
C LEU A 36 11.09 21.12 32.70
N SER A 37 10.02 20.74 31.99
CA SER A 37 8.71 21.39 32.12
C SER A 37 8.09 21.28 33.52
N LEU A 38 8.53 20.30 34.33
CA LEU A 38 8.08 20.11 35.71
C LEU A 38 8.92 20.92 36.72
N VAL A 39 10.07 21.46 36.31
CA VAL A 39 10.99 22.18 37.21
C VAL A 39 10.50 23.59 37.54
N SER A 40 9.93 24.31 36.55
CA SER A 40 9.42 25.68 36.77
C SER A 40 8.26 26.03 35.83
N ARG A 41 7.42 27.00 36.25
CA ARG A 41 6.32 27.51 35.41
C ARG A 41 6.83 28.17 34.12
N SER A 42 7.96 28.88 34.19
CA SER A 42 8.57 29.51 33.02
C SER A 42 9.00 28.48 31.97
N PHE A 43 9.64 27.38 32.41
CA PHE A 43 9.97 26.27 31.51
C PHE A 43 8.72 25.58 30.99
N HIS A 44 7.72 25.36 31.84
CA HIS A 44 6.44 24.78 31.40
C HIS A 44 5.83 25.59 30.26
N THR A 45 5.70 26.92 30.42
CA THR A 45 5.14 27.80 29.38
C THR A 45 5.99 27.80 28.12
N LEU A 46 7.32 27.92 28.24
CA LEU A 46 8.20 27.94 27.08
C LEU A 46 8.14 26.62 26.30
N ILE A 47 8.22 25.48 27.00
CA ILE A 47 8.23 24.15 26.40
C ILE A 47 6.87 23.83 25.78
N SER A 48 5.76 24.11 26.47
CA SER A 48 4.42 23.85 25.95
C SER A 48 4.06 24.75 24.76
N THR A 49 4.51 26.01 24.76
CA THR A 49 4.16 26.99 23.72
C THR A 49 5.07 26.90 22.49
N HIS A 50 6.35 26.56 22.67
CA HIS A 50 7.34 26.63 21.59
C HIS A 50 8.02 25.28 21.31
N SER A 51 8.60 24.64 22.33
CA SER A 51 9.43 23.44 22.11
C SER A 51 8.61 22.24 21.68
N LEU A 52 7.49 21.91 22.34
CA LEU A 52 6.65 20.76 21.97
C LEU A 52 6.00 20.91 20.59
N PRO A 53 5.43 22.06 20.20
CA PRO A 53 4.96 22.26 18.83
C PRO A 53 6.07 22.17 17.79
N THR A 54 7.30 22.58 18.13
CA THR A 54 8.44 22.44 17.21
C THR A 54 8.91 21.00 17.12
N PHE A 55 9.01 20.30 18.25
CA PHE A 55 9.31 18.87 18.33
C PHE A 55 8.29 18.06 17.51
N LEU A 56 7.00 18.29 17.73
CA LEU A 56 5.94 17.67 16.93
C LEU A 56 6.05 18.01 15.44
N ARG A 57 6.42 19.24 15.06
CA ARG A 57 6.69 19.58 13.64
C ARG A 57 7.92 18.88 13.07
N LEU A 58 8.91 18.56 13.90
CA LEU A 58 10.10 17.82 13.50
C LEU A 58 9.79 16.32 13.37
N LEU A 59 8.92 15.78 14.22
CA LEU A 59 8.48 14.38 14.15
C LEU A 59 7.38 14.14 13.10
N SER A 60 6.46 15.09 12.97
CA SER A 60 5.31 15.00 12.07
C SER A 60 5.67 15.59 10.72
N TYR A 61 5.90 14.71 9.74
CA TYR A 61 6.20 15.11 8.38
C TYR A 61 5.09 15.93 7.72
N SER A 62 3.85 15.90 8.23
CA SER A 62 2.72 16.67 7.71
C SER A 62 2.09 17.57 8.79
N PRO A 63 1.76 18.83 8.47
CA PRO A 63 1.04 19.76 9.36
C PRO A 63 -0.46 19.47 9.47
N THR A 64 -0.94 18.31 9.00
CA THR A 64 -2.36 17.95 9.10
C THR A 64 -2.76 17.85 10.57
N PRO A 65 -3.86 18.52 10.97
CA PRO A 65 -4.31 18.47 12.35
C PRO A 65 -4.57 17.02 12.72
N PHE A 66 -4.10 16.63 13.91
CA PHE A 66 -4.41 15.34 14.49
C PHE A 66 -5.91 15.04 14.37
N GLN A 67 -6.26 13.75 14.29
CA GLN A 67 -7.66 13.33 14.19
C GLN A 67 -8.53 13.98 15.29
N PRO A 68 -9.86 14.15 15.09
CA PRO A 68 -10.73 14.82 16.08
C PRO A 68 -10.57 14.28 17.51
N HIS A 69 -10.33 12.97 17.65
CA HIS A 69 -10.10 12.39 18.98
C HIS A 69 -8.77 12.83 19.61
N GLN A 70 -7.73 13.06 18.80
CA GLN A 70 -6.39 13.44 19.25
C GLN A 70 -6.27 14.95 19.47
N GLN A 71 -7.15 15.76 18.87
CA GLN A 71 -7.27 17.18 19.21
C GLN A 71 -7.64 17.39 20.68
N THR A 72 -8.24 16.39 21.33
CA THR A 72 -8.53 16.43 22.78
C THR A 72 -7.30 16.16 23.65
N TRP A 73 -6.21 15.63 23.07
CA TRP A 73 -5.01 15.30 23.83
C TRP A 73 -4.22 16.57 24.13
N SER A 74 -3.59 16.60 25.30
CA SER A 74 -2.63 17.66 25.60
C SER A 74 -1.39 17.52 24.72
N LEU A 75 -0.73 18.64 24.38
CA LEU A 75 0.51 18.64 23.60
C LEU A 75 1.58 17.67 24.16
N PRO A 76 1.81 17.58 25.49
CA PRO A 76 2.71 16.56 26.04
C PRO A 76 2.29 15.12 25.74
N ALA A 77 0.98 14.82 25.76
CA ALA A 77 0.49 13.49 25.45
C ALA A 77 0.66 13.15 23.96
N GLN A 78 0.42 14.12 23.07
CA GLN A 78 0.68 13.97 21.63
C GLN A 78 2.17 13.73 21.35
N ALA A 79 3.05 14.51 21.98
CA ALA A 79 4.50 14.36 21.82
C ALA A 79 4.99 13.00 22.34
N ARG A 80 4.51 12.55 23.51
CA ARG A 80 4.85 11.21 24.04
C ARG A 80 4.42 10.10 23.10
N TRP A 81 3.19 10.15 22.63
CA TRP A 81 2.68 9.16 21.69
C TRP A 81 3.52 9.11 20.41
N ALA A 82 3.88 10.27 19.84
CA ALA A 82 4.72 10.31 18.64
C ALA A 82 6.14 9.77 18.87
N ASP A 83 6.76 10.10 20.01
CA ASP A 83 8.07 9.60 20.42
C ASP A 83 8.05 8.08 20.68
N ASP A 84 7.02 7.59 21.36
CA ASP A 84 6.80 6.16 21.62
C ASP A 84 6.64 5.38 20.30
N VAL A 85 5.83 5.90 19.36
CA VAL A 85 5.63 5.29 18.04
C VAL A 85 6.95 5.20 17.27
N LEU A 86 7.72 6.30 17.21
CA LEU A 86 9.02 6.29 16.54
C LEU A 86 10.02 5.34 17.22
N SER A 87 10.08 5.35 18.55
CA SER A 87 10.95 4.43 19.30
C SER A 87 10.54 2.97 19.08
N ASN A 88 9.25 2.66 18.98
CA ASN A 88 8.78 1.31 18.68
C ASN A 88 9.16 0.89 17.27
N PHE A 89 9.01 1.78 16.29
CA PHE A 89 9.43 1.56 14.91
C PHE A 89 10.96 1.37 14.77
N ASP A 90 11.76 2.07 15.58
CA ASP A 90 13.22 1.90 15.62
C ASP A 90 13.65 0.63 16.37
N SER A 91 12.82 0.16 17.31
CA SER A 91 13.10 -1.06 18.05
C SER A 91 12.96 -2.29 17.14
N ARG A 92 14.06 -3.03 16.96
CA ARG A 92 14.04 -4.32 16.25
C ARG A 92 13.18 -5.40 16.94
N ASP A 93 12.69 -5.09 18.14
CA ASP A 93 11.83 -5.95 18.94
C ASP A 93 10.34 -5.76 18.62
N SER A 94 9.98 -4.87 17.68
CA SER A 94 8.59 -4.70 17.25
C SER A 94 8.05 -5.99 16.65
N MET A 95 7.27 -6.73 17.43
CA MET A 95 6.65 -7.98 16.98
C MET A 95 5.37 -7.67 16.24
N ALA A 96 5.28 -8.13 14.99
CA ALA A 96 4.03 -8.06 14.27
C ALA A 96 2.96 -8.91 14.98
N ARG A 97 1.76 -8.35 15.18
CA ARG A 97 0.62 -9.13 15.65
C ARG A 97 -0.03 -9.85 14.47
N GLY A 98 0.02 -11.18 14.48
CA GLY A 98 -0.65 -12.04 13.49
C GLY A 98 -2.15 -12.16 13.72
N PHE A 99 -2.96 -12.00 12.66
CA PHE A 99 -4.38 -12.37 12.68
C PHE A 99 -4.89 -12.86 11.32
N GLY A 100 -6.08 -13.48 11.33
CA GLY A 100 -6.82 -13.81 10.11
C GLY A 100 -6.34 -15.06 9.37
N ALA A 101 -6.04 -16.17 10.05
CA ALA A 101 -5.59 -17.40 9.40
C ALA A 101 -6.60 -17.94 8.38
N TRP A 102 -6.16 -18.22 7.15
CA TRP A 102 -6.96 -18.88 6.12
C TRP A 102 -6.36 -20.22 5.70
N GLU A 103 -7.23 -21.20 5.43
CA GLU A 103 -6.82 -22.59 5.20
C GLU A 103 -6.08 -22.83 3.87
N ARG A 104 -6.26 -21.93 2.89
CA ARG A 104 -5.74 -22.12 1.53
C ARG A 104 -4.60 -21.17 1.22
N LYS A 105 -3.49 -21.70 0.71
CA LYS A 105 -2.39 -20.87 0.19
C LYS A 105 -2.90 -19.94 -0.91
N CYS A 106 -2.92 -18.65 -0.64
CA CYS A 106 -3.26 -17.61 -1.60
C CYS A 106 -2.35 -16.39 -1.39
N MET A 107 -2.30 -15.49 -2.36
CA MET A 107 -1.67 -14.18 -2.21
C MET A 107 -2.73 -13.21 -1.70
N PRO A 108 -2.68 -12.79 -0.41
CA PRO A 108 -3.67 -11.86 0.10
C PRO A 108 -3.48 -10.48 -0.52
N VAL A 109 -4.58 -9.76 -0.69
CA VAL A 109 -4.60 -8.34 -1.06
C VAL A 109 -5.20 -7.56 0.09
N LEU A 110 -4.47 -6.57 0.59
CA LEU A 110 -4.89 -5.76 1.73
C LEU A 110 -5.16 -4.32 1.32
N LYS A 111 -6.20 -3.71 1.87
CA LYS A 111 -6.42 -2.27 1.79
C LYS A 111 -7.06 -1.77 3.07
N VAL A 112 -6.42 -0.81 3.74
CA VAL A 112 -7.09 -0.04 4.79
C VAL A 112 -8.09 0.89 4.14
N TRP A 113 -9.31 0.82 4.63
CA TRP A 113 -10.42 1.66 4.24
C TRP A 113 -10.82 2.53 5.42
N GLU A 114 -10.52 3.82 5.32
CA GLU A 114 -10.81 4.80 6.37
C GLU A 114 -12.17 5.42 6.11
N ARG A 115 -13.15 5.11 6.96
CA ARG A 115 -14.41 5.87 6.99
C ARG A 115 -14.21 7.12 7.85
N GLY A 116 -15.01 8.15 7.56
CA GLY A 116 -15.07 9.35 8.38
C GLY A 116 -15.20 9.03 9.88
N ALA A 117 -14.71 9.92 10.73
CA ALA A 117 -14.62 9.77 12.19
C ALA A 117 -13.55 8.78 12.71
N GLY A 118 -12.53 8.45 11.92
CA GLY A 118 -11.36 7.70 12.39
C GLY A 118 -11.59 6.20 12.54
N VAL A 119 -12.66 5.68 11.96
CA VAL A 119 -12.90 4.24 11.89
C VAL A 119 -12.15 3.68 10.69
N ALA A 120 -11.08 2.95 10.96
CA ALA A 120 -10.38 2.19 9.95
C ALA A 120 -10.98 0.78 9.85
N ARG A 121 -11.19 0.32 8.62
CA ARG A 121 -11.47 -1.08 8.29
C ARG A 121 -10.27 -1.64 7.55
N LEU A 122 -9.97 -2.92 7.74
CA LEU A 122 -9.05 -3.64 6.86
C LEU A 122 -9.86 -4.52 5.92
N VAL A 123 -9.76 -4.24 4.63
CA VAL A 123 -10.30 -5.09 3.58
C VAL A 123 -9.23 -6.13 3.20
N VAL A 124 -9.60 -7.40 3.25
CA VAL A 124 -8.72 -8.53 2.94
C VAL A 124 -9.31 -9.35 1.80
N GLY A 125 -8.71 -9.27 0.63
CA GLY A 125 -8.98 -10.20 -0.47
C GLY A 125 -8.16 -11.48 -0.28
N ARG A 126 -8.84 -12.64 -0.16
CA ARG A 126 -8.21 -13.97 -0.05
C ARG A 126 -8.77 -14.93 -1.09
N GLY A 127 -7.98 -15.20 -2.14
CA GLY A 127 -8.49 -15.89 -3.31
C GLY A 127 -9.67 -15.12 -3.91
N ALA A 128 -10.82 -15.76 -4.11
CA ALA A 128 -12.01 -15.11 -4.67
C ALA A 128 -12.88 -14.34 -3.65
N GLU A 129 -12.59 -14.46 -2.35
CA GLU A 129 -13.38 -13.96 -1.24
C GLU A 129 -12.85 -12.62 -0.70
N LEU A 130 -13.73 -11.81 -0.12
CA LEU A 130 -13.42 -10.53 0.49
C LEU A 130 -13.91 -10.52 1.94
N ASP A 131 -13.00 -10.32 2.88
CA ASP A 131 -13.30 -10.14 4.30
C ASP A 131 -13.11 -8.67 4.70
N LEU A 132 -13.87 -8.23 5.70
CA LEU A 132 -13.72 -6.90 6.30
C LEU A 132 -13.46 -7.05 7.79
N TYR A 133 -12.39 -6.43 8.28
CA TYR A 133 -12.05 -6.40 9.69
C TYR A 133 -12.22 -4.98 10.25
N ASP A 134 -12.77 -4.90 11.45
CA ASP A 134 -12.75 -3.69 12.26
C ASP A 134 -11.37 -3.53 12.92
N LEU A 135 -10.70 -2.42 12.63
CA LEU A 135 -9.40 -2.03 13.18
C LEU A 135 -9.53 -1.12 14.41
N GLY A 136 -10.68 -1.13 15.11
CA GLY A 136 -10.98 -0.23 16.22
C GLY A 136 -9.82 0.07 17.19
N PRO A 137 -9.83 1.24 17.85
CA PRO A 137 -8.64 1.92 18.38
C PRO A 137 -7.83 1.19 19.46
N ARG A 138 -8.36 0.09 20.04
CA ARG A 138 -7.74 -0.68 21.13
C ARG A 138 -8.07 -2.17 21.09
N ARG A 139 -8.62 -2.68 19.99
CA ARG A 139 -9.11 -4.06 19.93
C ARG A 139 -8.31 -4.88 18.94
N ARG A 140 -8.21 -6.18 19.22
CA ARG A 140 -7.81 -7.17 18.23
C ARG A 140 -8.71 -6.98 16.99
N PRO A 141 -8.14 -6.98 15.77
CA PRO A 141 -8.93 -6.90 14.56
C PRO A 141 -10.09 -7.90 14.59
N THR A 142 -11.31 -7.40 14.41
CA THR A 142 -12.53 -8.21 14.55
C THR A 142 -13.16 -8.36 13.18
N LEU A 143 -13.36 -9.60 12.72
CA LEU A 143 -14.04 -9.87 11.46
C LEU A 143 -15.50 -9.39 11.54
N LEU A 144 -15.90 -8.57 10.59
CA LEU A 144 -17.28 -8.12 10.46
C LEU A 144 -18.16 -9.21 9.83
N PRO A 145 -19.38 -9.41 10.35
CA PRO A 145 -20.32 -10.35 9.75
C PRO A 145 -20.79 -9.80 8.40
N MET A 146 -20.23 -10.35 7.33
CA MET A 146 -20.58 -10.03 5.94
C MET A 146 -21.20 -11.26 5.27
N LEU A 147 -22.25 -11.06 4.46
CA LEU A 147 -22.74 -12.10 3.58
C LEU A 147 -21.67 -12.44 2.54
N PRO A 148 -21.41 -13.73 2.26
CA PRO A 148 -20.41 -14.12 1.29
C PRO A 148 -20.76 -13.54 -0.08
N PHE A 149 -19.81 -12.79 -0.66
CA PHE A 149 -19.94 -12.27 -2.01
C PHE A 149 -19.68 -13.40 -3.01
N LEU A 150 -20.75 -14.06 -3.46
CA LEU A 150 -20.64 -15.14 -4.43
C LEU A 150 -20.49 -14.56 -5.85
N PRO A 151 -19.42 -14.93 -6.59
CA PRO A 151 -19.32 -14.56 -7.99
C PRO A 151 -20.46 -15.19 -8.80
N PRO A 152 -21.00 -14.52 -9.82
CA PRO A 152 -22.21 -14.98 -10.53
C PRO A 152 -22.00 -16.20 -11.42
N SER A 153 -20.79 -16.73 -11.57
CA SER A 153 -20.55 -17.95 -12.36
C SER A 153 -19.63 -18.91 -11.62
N GLN A 154 -20.17 -20.08 -11.27
CA GLN A 154 -19.44 -21.20 -10.66
C GLN A 154 -18.58 -21.98 -11.68
N SER A 155 -18.64 -21.64 -12.98
CA SER A 155 -17.91 -22.37 -14.02
C SER A 155 -16.46 -21.92 -14.23
N ALA A 156 -16.05 -20.79 -13.65
CA ALA A 156 -14.67 -20.33 -13.77
C ALA A 156 -13.74 -21.26 -12.96
N SER A 157 -12.60 -21.64 -13.54
CA SER A 157 -11.55 -22.33 -12.78
C SER A 157 -11.22 -21.51 -11.54
N SER A 158 -11.09 -22.15 -10.38
CA SER A 158 -11.03 -21.51 -9.06
C SER A 158 -10.13 -20.27 -8.99
N GLY A 159 -8.95 -20.29 -9.62
CA GLY A 159 -7.99 -19.17 -9.58
C GLY A 159 -8.28 -17.98 -10.49
N GLN A 160 -9.15 -18.08 -11.51
CA GLN A 160 -9.47 -16.93 -12.40
C GLN A 160 -10.30 -15.86 -11.69
N MET A 161 -10.97 -16.25 -10.62
CA MET A 161 -11.74 -15.37 -9.77
C MET A 161 -10.91 -14.82 -8.61
N ASP A 162 -9.64 -15.18 -8.47
CA ASP A 162 -8.82 -14.65 -7.39
C ASP A 162 -8.67 -13.13 -7.52
N ILE A 163 -8.86 -12.44 -6.40
CA ILE A 163 -8.71 -10.99 -6.27
C ILE A 163 -7.22 -10.67 -6.34
N THR A 164 -6.86 -9.76 -7.25
CA THR A 164 -5.47 -9.33 -7.47
C THR A 164 -5.19 -7.90 -7.04
N GLY A 165 -6.25 -7.13 -6.77
CA GLY A 165 -6.15 -5.73 -6.40
C GLY A 165 -7.41 -5.26 -5.72
N VAL A 166 -7.25 -4.40 -4.71
CA VAL A 166 -8.34 -3.71 -4.01
C VAL A 166 -7.95 -2.24 -3.95
N ALA A 167 -8.81 -1.39 -4.48
CA ALA A 167 -8.65 0.05 -4.52
C ALA A 167 -9.92 0.71 -3.97
N LEU A 168 -9.80 1.92 -3.44
CA LEU A 168 -10.92 2.68 -2.90
C LEU A 168 -11.39 3.68 -3.95
N ASP A 169 -12.69 3.89 -4.13
CA ASP A 169 -13.14 5.01 -4.94
C ASP A 169 -13.15 6.29 -4.07
N PRO A 170 -12.25 7.26 -4.32
CA PRO A 170 -12.22 8.49 -3.54
C PRO A 170 -13.45 9.37 -3.75
N SER A 171 -14.20 9.17 -4.84
CA SER A 171 -15.45 9.91 -5.10
C SER A 171 -16.65 9.32 -4.37
N THR A 172 -16.61 8.02 -4.07
CA THR A 172 -17.67 7.28 -3.39
C THR A 172 -17.07 6.47 -2.23
N PRO A 173 -16.96 7.06 -1.02
CA PRO A 173 -16.23 6.44 0.10
C PRO A 173 -16.85 5.12 0.60
N GLU A 174 -18.01 4.72 0.09
CA GLU A 174 -18.69 3.45 0.39
C GLU A 174 -18.42 2.37 -0.67
N GLU A 175 -17.63 2.68 -1.69
CA GLU A 175 -17.36 1.78 -2.81
C GLU A 175 -15.90 1.34 -2.85
N LEU A 176 -15.74 0.05 -3.13
CA LEU A 176 -14.48 -0.63 -3.37
C LEU A 176 -14.39 -0.98 -4.85
N ILE A 177 -13.20 -0.88 -5.42
CA ILE A 177 -12.89 -1.36 -6.77
C ILE A 177 -11.97 -2.56 -6.61
N ILE A 178 -12.39 -3.72 -7.09
CA ILE A 178 -11.58 -4.94 -7.05
C ILE A 178 -11.22 -5.40 -8.46
N SER A 179 -10.00 -5.91 -8.63
CA SER A 179 -9.58 -6.61 -9.85
C SER A 179 -9.45 -8.09 -9.61
N ARG A 180 -9.66 -8.89 -10.66
CA ARG A 180 -9.45 -10.34 -10.63
C ARG A 180 -8.40 -10.79 -11.66
N VAL A 181 -7.87 -11.99 -11.46
CA VAL A 181 -6.92 -12.65 -12.39
C VAL A 181 -7.48 -12.70 -13.82
N SER A 182 -8.79 -12.91 -13.97
CA SER A 182 -9.50 -12.93 -15.26
C SER A 182 -9.50 -11.62 -16.04
N GLY A 183 -8.96 -10.53 -15.48
CA GLY A 183 -8.98 -9.21 -16.10
C GLY A 183 -10.28 -8.42 -15.88
N VAL A 184 -11.21 -9.00 -15.12
CA VAL A 184 -12.46 -8.33 -14.72
C VAL A 184 -12.17 -7.39 -13.56
N VAL A 185 -12.68 -6.16 -13.67
CA VAL A 185 -12.78 -5.22 -12.55
C VAL A 185 -14.25 -5.05 -12.15
N GLN A 186 -14.50 -5.08 -10.85
CA GLN A 186 -15.82 -4.89 -10.25
C GLN A 186 -15.80 -3.70 -9.30
N ARG A 187 -16.89 -2.93 -9.30
CA ARG A 187 -17.19 -1.93 -8.29
C ARG A 187 -18.19 -2.54 -7.32
N LEU A 188 -17.85 -2.55 -6.03
CA LEU A 188 -18.67 -3.09 -4.97
C LEU A 188 -19.01 -1.97 -3.99
N ARG A 189 -20.29 -1.81 -3.68
CA ARG A 189 -20.74 -0.97 -2.56
C ARG A 189 -20.78 -1.79 -1.29
N VAL A 190 -20.19 -1.28 -0.23
CA VAL A 190 -20.21 -1.91 1.09
C VAL A 190 -21.43 -1.42 1.85
N GLU A 191 -22.41 -2.28 2.02
CA GLU A 191 -23.47 -2.05 3.00
C GLU A 191 -23.04 -2.67 4.32
N GLU A 192 -22.55 -1.83 5.23
CA GLU A 192 -21.99 -2.29 6.51
C GLU A 192 -23.04 -2.96 7.41
N PRO A 193 -22.60 -3.86 8.31
CA PRO A 193 -23.49 -4.38 9.33
C PRO A 193 -23.93 -3.25 10.26
N GLU A 194 -25.22 -3.18 10.53
CA GLU A 194 -25.83 -2.16 11.38
C GLU A 194 -26.57 -2.83 12.53
N TRP A 195 -26.44 -2.25 13.72
CA TRP A 195 -27.21 -2.69 14.88
C TRP A 195 -28.63 -2.11 14.79
N MET A 196 -29.63 -2.95 14.57
CA MET A 196 -31.04 -2.54 14.52
C MET A 196 -31.80 -3.11 15.72
N GLY A 197 -31.96 -2.29 16.76
CA GLY A 197 -32.70 -2.67 17.96
C GLY A 197 -31.94 -3.70 18.79
N ASP A 198 -32.32 -4.97 18.70
CA ASP A 198 -31.73 -6.10 19.45
C ASP A 198 -30.99 -7.10 18.54
N CYS A 199 -30.84 -6.83 17.24
CA CYS A 199 -30.16 -7.72 16.31
C CYS A 199 -29.15 -7.00 15.40
N TRP A 200 -28.11 -7.72 15.00
CA TRP A 200 -27.20 -7.29 13.94
C TRP A 200 -27.84 -7.55 12.58
N ARG A 201 -27.92 -6.51 11.75
CA ARG A 201 -28.05 -6.68 10.31
C ARG A 201 -26.69 -7.08 9.76
N VAL A 202 -26.60 -8.23 9.09
CA VAL A 202 -25.38 -8.67 8.42
C VAL A 202 -25.09 -7.73 7.26
N GLY A 203 -23.84 -7.30 7.12
CA GLY A 203 -23.44 -6.46 6.00
C GLY A 203 -23.44 -7.23 4.67
N ARG A 204 -23.48 -6.51 3.55
CA ARG A 204 -23.40 -7.13 2.22
C ARG A 204 -22.56 -6.31 1.26
N LEU A 205 -21.93 -6.99 0.32
CA LEU A 205 -21.23 -6.38 -0.81
C LEU A 205 -22.17 -6.40 -2.02
N VAL A 206 -22.51 -5.23 -2.54
CA VAL A 206 -23.41 -5.08 -3.69
C VAL A 206 -22.60 -4.69 -4.90
N GLU A 207 -22.61 -5.52 -5.95
CA GLU A 207 -21.96 -5.15 -7.20
C GLU A 207 -22.73 -4.03 -7.89
N VAL A 208 -22.08 -2.87 -8.06
CA VAL A 208 -22.66 -1.69 -8.71
C VAL A 208 -22.17 -1.51 -10.14
N GLY A 209 -21.09 -2.20 -10.52
CA GLY A 209 -20.55 -2.14 -11.87
C GLY A 209 -19.51 -3.22 -12.13
N ARG A 210 -19.35 -3.55 -13.41
CA ARG A 210 -18.38 -4.52 -13.91
C ARG A 210 -17.87 -4.11 -15.27
N TYR A 211 -16.56 -4.16 -15.46
CA TYR A 211 -15.93 -3.88 -16.75
C TYR A 211 -14.64 -4.68 -16.93
N PRO A 212 -14.31 -5.08 -18.17
CA PRO A 212 -13.00 -5.67 -18.47
C PRO A 212 -11.92 -4.58 -18.50
N VAL A 213 -10.71 -4.91 -18.08
CA VAL A 213 -9.54 -4.02 -18.22
C VAL A 213 -8.77 -4.37 -19.49
N GLY A 214 -8.36 -3.35 -20.25
CA GLY A 214 -7.48 -3.50 -21.41
C GLY A 214 -8.16 -3.88 -22.73
N SER A 215 -9.50 -3.95 -22.78
CA SER A 215 -10.23 -4.19 -24.03
C SER A 215 -10.52 -2.86 -24.74
N VAL A 216 -9.54 -2.36 -25.49
CA VAL A 216 -9.75 -1.27 -26.46
C VAL A 216 -9.36 -1.76 -27.83
N GLY A 217 -10.37 -2.18 -28.60
CA GLY A 217 -10.18 -2.72 -29.95
C GLY A 217 -10.58 -4.18 -30.04
N TRP A 218 -10.81 -4.64 -31.27
CA TRP A 218 -11.45 -5.90 -31.61
C TRP A 218 -10.56 -7.14 -31.39
N GLU A 219 -9.33 -6.97 -30.89
CA GLU A 219 -8.47 -8.10 -30.51
C GLU A 219 -8.65 -8.43 -29.03
N GLU A 220 -9.41 -9.50 -28.77
CA GLU A 220 -9.60 -10.12 -27.46
C GLU A 220 -8.30 -10.79 -26.95
N GLN A 221 -7.25 -10.00 -26.68
CA GLN A 221 -6.14 -10.52 -25.89
C GLN A 221 -6.57 -10.63 -24.42
N PRO A 222 -6.48 -11.83 -23.81
CA PRO A 222 -6.83 -11.99 -22.41
C PRO A 222 -5.74 -11.34 -21.54
N TRP A 223 -6.07 -10.20 -20.95
CA TRP A 223 -5.24 -9.53 -19.97
C TRP A 223 -5.47 -10.11 -18.59
N THR A 224 -4.37 -10.35 -17.87
CA THR A 224 -4.41 -10.62 -16.43
C THR A 224 -4.04 -9.36 -15.67
N VAL A 225 -4.90 -8.91 -14.76
CA VAL A 225 -4.61 -7.76 -13.90
C VAL A 225 -3.78 -8.28 -12.72
N GLN A 226 -2.54 -7.80 -12.61
CA GLN A 226 -1.60 -8.16 -11.54
C GLN A 226 -1.79 -7.28 -10.30
N ALA A 227 -2.10 -6.00 -10.50
CA ALA A 227 -2.39 -5.04 -9.44
C ALA A 227 -3.31 -3.93 -9.93
N LEU A 228 -4.00 -3.30 -8.98
CA LEU A 228 -4.92 -2.20 -9.22
C LEU A 228 -4.73 -1.13 -8.14
N HIS A 229 -4.66 0.14 -8.55
CA HIS A 229 -4.66 1.28 -7.63
C HIS A 229 -5.51 2.41 -8.20
N SER A 230 -6.15 3.18 -7.34
CA SER A 230 -6.95 4.36 -7.71
C SER A 230 -6.40 5.60 -7.02
N SER A 231 -6.47 6.71 -7.74
CA SER A 231 -6.32 8.06 -7.19
C SER A 231 -7.64 8.82 -7.40
N SER A 232 -7.68 10.12 -7.08
CA SER A 232 -8.88 10.97 -7.21
C SER A 232 -9.54 10.91 -8.59
N THR A 233 -8.76 10.77 -9.66
CA THR A 233 -9.25 10.89 -11.04
C THR A 233 -8.81 9.75 -11.95
N LEU A 234 -7.83 8.94 -11.52
CA LEU A 234 -7.22 7.92 -12.36
C LEU A 234 -7.30 6.55 -11.69
N LEU A 235 -7.53 5.54 -12.52
CA LEU A 235 -7.39 4.12 -12.20
C LEU A 235 -6.16 3.59 -12.93
N GLY A 236 -5.19 3.11 -12.16
CA GLY A 236 -4.01 2.43 -12.68
C GLY A 236 -4.16 0.91 -12.56
N ALA A 237 -3.82 0.19 -13.61
CA ALA A 237 -3.80 -1.28 -13.62
C ALA A 237 -2.49 -1.81 -14.21
N ALA A 238 -1.85 -2.72 -13.48
CA ALA A 238 -0.70 -3.47 -13.96
C ALA A 238 -1.18 -4.73 -14.68
N LEU A 239 -0.83 -4.89 -15.95
CA LEU A 239 -1.37 -5.90 -16.84
C LEU A 239 -0.28 -6.84 -17.35
N THR A 240 -0.65 -8.10 -17.56
CA THR A 240 0.16 -9.08 -18.29
C THR A 240 -0.70 -9.82 -19.30
N SER A 241 -0.31 -9.79 -20.56
CA SER A 241 -0.90 -10.62 -21.61
C SER A 241 -0.05 -11.86 -21.78
N ARG A 242 -0.74 -13.00 -21.87
CA ARG A 242 -0.13 -14.26 -22.31
C ARG A 242 -0.74 -14.58 -23.66
N PRO A 243 0.06 -14.76 -24.71
CA PRO A 243 -0.47 -15.23 -25.97
C PRO A 243 -1.19 -16.54 -25.72
N ARG A 244 -2.45 -16.61 -26.16
CA ARG A 244 -3.20 -17.86 -26.11
C ARG A 244 -2.38 -18.89 -26.89
N PRO A 245 -2.04 -20.05 -26.32
CA PRO A 245 -1.37 -21.08 -27.08
C PRO A 245 -2.27 -21.35 -28.28
N THR A 246 -1.81 -21.00 -29.49
CA THR A 246 -2.53 -21.31 -30.70
C THR A 246 -2.53 -22.82 -30.77
N PHE A 247 -3.61 -23.44 -30.31
CA PHE A 247 -3.81 -24.87 -30.44
C PHE A 247 -3.92 -25.07 -31.94
N ARG A 248 -2.79 -25.33 -32.60
CA ARG A 248 -2.78 -25.87 -33.96
C ARG A 248 -3.41 -27.23 -33.82
N GLY A 249 -4.73 -27.25 -33.90
CA GLY A 249 -5.49 -28.44 -34.21
C GLY A 249 -5.07 -28.84 -35.61
N SER A 250 -3.92 -29.51 -35.73
CA SER A 250 -3.78 -30.54 -36.74
C SER A 250 -4.75 -31.63 -36.34
N HIS A 251 -6.03 -31.41 -36.64
CA HIS A 251 -6.91 -32.54 -36.89
C HIS A 251 -6.20 -33.30 -38.02
N PRO A 252 -5.69 -34.53 -37.80
CA PRO A 252 -5.22 -35.32 -38.91
C PRO A 252 -6.40 -35.46 -39.86
N SER A 253 -6.30 -34.83 -41.03
CA SER A 253 -7.26 -35.05 -42.10
C SER A 253 -7.30 -36.56 -42.35
N PRO A 254 -8.48 -37.21 -42.38
CA PRO A 254 -8.55 -38.63 -42.65
C PRO A 254 -7.97 -38.89 -44.05
N PHE A 255 -6.92 -39.72 -44.06
CA PHE A 255 -6.28 -40.37 -45.19
C PHE A 255 -6.97 -40.16 -46.55
N THR A 256 -6.43 -39.28 -47.38
CA THR A 256 -6.57 -39.43 -48.83
C THR A 256 -5.40 -40.27 -49.30
N THR A 257 -5.69 -41.54 -49.60
CA THR A 257 -4.74 -42.51 -50.13
C THR A 257 -4.30 -42.06 -51.53
N ALA A 258 -3.14 -41.41 -51.64
CA ALA A 258 -2.52 -41.10 -52.93
C ALA A 258 -1.27 -41.98 -53.11
N THR A 259 -1.29 -42.70 -54.21
CA THR A 259 -0.35 -43.71 -54.66
C THR A 259 1.05 -43.14 -54.97
N THR A 260 2.03 -43.95 -54.62
CA THR A 260 3.47 -43.91 -54.88
C THR A 260 3.88 -43.35 -56.25
N THR A 261 4.88 -42.46 -56.28
CA THR A 261 6.03 -42.59 -57.20
C THR A 261 7.17 -41.61 -56.86
N THR A 262 8.38 -42.18 -56.90
CA THR A 262 9.71 -41.58 -57.12
C THR A 262 10.37 -40.75 -56.03
N SER A 263 11.46 -41.36 -55.54
CA SER A 263 12.49 -40.92 -54.62
C SER A 263 13.16 -39.60 -55.02
N THR A 264 13.11 -38.63 -54.11
CA THR A 264 14.09 -37.54 -54.00
C THR A 264 14.57 -37.46 -52.53
N PRO A 265 15.85 -37.10 -52.29
CA PRO A 265 16.43 -37.13 -50.95
C PRO A 265 15.85 -36.02 -50.07
N ILE A 266 15.32 -36.42 -48.93
CA ILE A 266 14.73 -35.55 -47.91
C ILE A 266 15.87 -34.81 -47.19
N THR A 267 16.06 -33.53 -47.49
CA THR A 267 16.70 -32.59 -46.57
C THR A 267 15.75 -32.35 -45.41
N PHE A 268 16.12 -32.83 -44.21
CA PHE A 268 15.49 -32.47 -42.94
C PHE A 268 15.68 -30.97 -42.69
N SER A 269 14.75 -30.15 -43.20
CA SER A 269 14.57 -28.78 -42.75
C SER A 269 13.93 -28.82 -41.36
N THR A 270 14.79 -28.64 -40.35
CA THR A 270 14.44 -28.41 -38.96
C THR A 270 13.51 -27.19 -38.89
N LEU A 271 12.20 -27.43 -38.96
CA LEU A 271 11.17 -26.47 -38.58
C LEU A 271 11.31 -26.25 -37.07
N HIS A 272 12.25 -25.40 -36.69
CA HIS A 272 12.34 -24.84 -35.36
C HIS A 272 10.99 -24.20 -35.06
N SER A 273 10.27 -24.76 -34.09
CA SER A 273 9.12 -24.12 -33.48
C SER A 273 9.54 -22.72 -33.08
N LEU A 274 9.00 -21.70 -33.74
CA LEU A 274 9.14 -20.32 -33.29
C LEU A 274 8.77 -20.29 -31.80
N PRO A 275 9.61 -19.69 -30.93
CA PRO A 275 9.29 -19.58 -29.52
C PRO A 275 7.90 -18.93 -29.40
N PRO A 276 7.06 -19.38 -28.45
CA PRO A 276 5.77 -18.74 -28.21
C PRO A 276 5.99 -17.24 -28.05
N PRO A 277 5.02 -16.39 -28.47
CA PRO A 277 5.22 -14.96 -28.38
C PRO A 277 5.61 -14.57 -26.94
N PRO A 278 6.53 -13.62 -26.78
CA PRO A 278 6.94 -13.21 -25.45
C PRO A 278 5.72 -12.71 -24.67
N THR A 279 5.63 -13.05 -23.39
CA THR A 279 4.65 -12.43 -22.48
C THR A 279 4.86 -10.92 -22.49
N SER A 280 3.79 -10.16 -22.74
CA SER A 280 3.86 -8.70 -22.73
C SER A 280 3.32 -8.15 -21.43
N HIS A 281 3.94 -7.08 -20.97
CA HIS A 281 3.61 -6.42 -19.71
C HIS A 281 3.31 -4.95 -19.99
N HIS A 282 2.22 -4.46 -19.41
CA HIS A 282 1.76 -3.11 -19.65
C HIS A 282 1.26 -2.50 -18.35
N LEU A 283 1.37 -1.19 -18.25
CA LEU A 283 0.61 -0.38 -17.32
C LEU A 283 -0.50 0.31 -18.10
N SER A 284 -1.72 0.26 -17.57
CA SER A 284 -2.88 0.98 -18.09
C SER A 284 -3.28 2.09 -17.12
N LEU A 285 -3.43 3.32 -17.61
CA LEU A 285 -4.01 4.44 -16.87
C LEU A 285 -5.34 4.85 -17.52
N THR A 286 -6.42 4.79 -16.75
CA THR A 286 -7.77 5.11 -17.21
C THR A 286 -8.35 6.23 -16.35
N SER A 287 -9.00 7.21 -16.97
CA SER A 287 -9.76 8.23 -16.24
C SER A 287 -11.02 7.62 -15.60
N LEU A 288 -11.20 7.83 -14.30
CA LEU A 288 -12.40 7.42 -13.57
C LEU A 288 -13.62 8.26 -13.96
N SER A 289 -13.43 9.52 -14.38
CA SER A 289 -14.51 10.41 -14.81
C SER A 289 -14.99 10.12 -16.24
N THR A 290 -14.13 9.53 -17.07
CA THR A 290 -14.43 9.22 -18.48
C THR A 290 -13.96 7.81 -18.85
N PRO A 291 -14.54 6.76 -18.23
CA PRO A 291 -14.06 5.37 -18.39
C PRO A 291 -14.21 4.82 -19.82
N SER A 292 -14.97 5.50 -20.69
CA SER A 292 -15.11 5.17 -22.12
C SER A 292 -13.93 5.64 -22.97
N THR A 293 -13.05 6.48 -22.44
CA THR A 293 -11.87 6.96 -23.16
C THR A 293 -10.82 5.85 -23.20
N ALA A 294 -10.14 5.69 -24.34
CA ALA A 294 -9.06 4.73 -24.46
C ALA A 294 -7.98 4.98 -23.38
N PRO A 295 -7.52 3.94 -22.66
CA PRO A 295 -6.53 4.10 -21.62
C PRO A 295 -5.17 4.43 -22.22
N PHE A 296 -4.34 5.13 -21.45
CA PHE A 296 -2.93 5.25 -21.75
C PHE A 296 -2.22 3.93 -21.41
N LEU A 297 -1.46 3.38 -22.37
CA LEU A 297 -0.73 2.13 -22.20
C LEU A 297 0.78 2.37 -22.24
N LEU A 298 1.48 2.00 -21.16
CA LEU A 298 2.94 2.05 -21.06
C LEU A 298 3.50 0.62 -21.08
N PRO A 299 4.30 0.22 -22.08
CA PRO A 299 4.94 -1.09 -22.10
C PRO A 299 6.00 -1.19 -21.00
N LEU A 300 6.09 -2.35 -20.37
CA LEU A 300 7.00 -2.63 -19.27
C LEU A 300 7.98 -3.75 -19.65
N PRO A 301 9.27 -3.66 -19.28
CA PRO A 301 10.28 -4.65 -19.64
C PRO A 301 10.18 -5.95 -18.84
N SER A 302 9.46 -5.91 -17.71
CA SER A 302 9.37 -7.00 -16.74
C SER A 302 7.97 -7.11 -16.18
N LYS A 303 7.66 -8.25 -15.56
CA LYS A 303 6.37 -8.47 -14.93
C LYS A 303 6.12 -7.46 -13.80
N PRO A 304 5.06 -6.64 -13.88
CA PRO A 304 4.64 -5.79 -12.78
C PRO A 304 3.85 -6.62 -11.77
N TRP A 305 4.09 -6.37 -10.50
CA TRP A 305 3.41 -7.03 -9.39
C TRP A 305 2.57 -6.07 -8.55
N SER A 306 2.96 -4.80 -8.51
CA SER A 306 2.27 -3.80 -7.70
C SER A 306 2.33 -2.42 -8.32
N LEU A 307 1.38 -1.59 -7.91
CA LEU A 307 1.21 -0.23 -8.37
C LEU A 307 0.71 0.63 -7.22
N ASP A 308 1.27 1.81 -7.06
CA ASP A 308 0.72 2.88 -6.24
C ASP A 308 0.68 4.17 -7.07
N LEU A 309 -0.46 4.87 -7.02
CA LEU A 309 -0.75 6.01 -7.88
C LEU A 309 -1.20 7.17 -7.01
N THR A 310 -0.45 8.27 -7.07
CA THR A 310 -0.78 9.53 -6.40
C THR A 310 -1.08 10.62 -7.44
N ALA A 311 -1.31 11.85 -6.98
CA ALA A 311 -1.47 12.99 -7.87
C ALA A 311 -0.17 13.42 -8.56
N THR A 312 0.99 13.10 -7.99
CA THR A 312 2.29 13.62 -8.44
C THR A 312 3.24 12.54 -8.95
N TYR A 313 3.02 11.28 -8.57
CA TYR A 313 3.87 10.19 -9.02
C TYR A 313 3.10 8.87 -9.15
N LEU A 314 3.73 7.95 -9.87
CA LEU A 314 3.33 6.57 -10.03
C LEU A 314 4.50 5.68 -9.61
N ALA A 315 4.30 4.85 -8.59
CA ALA A 315 5.28 3.85 -8.18
C ALA A 315 4.89 2.47 -8.73
N LEU A 316 5.88 1.75 -9.25
CA LEU A 316 5.73 0.44 -9.87
C LEU A 316 6.67 -0.56 -9.21
N GLY A 317 6.10 -1.65 -8.71
CA GLY A 317 6.86 -2.79 -8.21
C GLY A 317 6.89 -3.92 -9.24
N SER A 318 8.06 -4.50 -9.46
CA SER A 318 8.31 -5.51 -10.50
C SER A 318 9.28 -6.60 -10.03
N SER A 319 9.49 -7.61 -10.87
CA SER A 319 10.55 -8.62 -10.69
C SER A 319 11.81 -8.32 -11.51
N SER A 320 12.06 -7.05 -11.85
CA SER A 320 13.27 -6.64 -12.56
C SER A 320 14.47 -6.50 -11.61
N PRO A 321 15.70 -6.34 -12.14
CA PRO A 321 16.87 -5.98 -11.33
C PRO A 321 16.72 -4.64 -10.58
N THR A 322 15.84 -3.76 -11.06
CA THR A 322 15.43 -2.51 -10.40
C THR A 322 13.98 -2.63 -9.96
N PRO A 323 13.69 -3.44 -8.92
CA PRO A 323 12.33 -3.92 -8.66
C PRO A 323 11.37 -2.81 -8.23
N LEU A 324 11.86 -1.66 -7.76
CA LEU A 324 11.06 -0.49 -7.42
C LEU A 324 11.41 0.73 -8.27
N THR A 325 10.43 1.20 -9.04
CA THR A 325 10.57 2.31 -9.99
C THR A 325 9.48 3.36 -9.76
N VAL A 326 9.83 4.64 -9.72
CA VAL A 326 8.91 5.77 -9.54
C VAL A 326 8.96 6.68 -10.76
N TYR A 327 7.79 6.94 -11.35
CA TYR A 327 7.61 7.89 -12.44
C TYR A 327 6.97 9.16 -11.87
N GLN A 328 7.51 10.33 -12.21
CA GLN A 328 6.81 11.58 -11.92
C GLN A 328 5.63 11.72 -12.88
N LEU A 329 4.49 12.19 -12.39
CA LEU A 329 3.33 12.47 -13.22
C LEU A 329 3.32 13.96 -13.57
N ASP A 330 3.06 14.27 -14.84
CA ASP A 330 2.81 15.64 -15.25
C ASP A 330 1.39 16.09 -14.85
N SER A 331 1.04 17.34 -15.16
CA SER A 331 -0.30 17.88 -14.88
C SER A 331 -1.43 17.16 -15.64
N THR A 332 -1.11 16.34 -16.64
CA THR A 332 -2.07 15.51 -17.38
C THR A 332 -2.22 14.11 -16.78
N GLY A 333 -1.40 13.78 -15.76
CA GLY A 333 -1.38 12.47 -15.13
C GLY A 333 -0.58 11.43 -15.92
N LEU A 334 0.25 11.85 -16.88
CA LEU A 334 1.09 10.96 -17.67
C LEU A 334 2.47 10.79 -17.03
N PRO A 335 3.05 9.57 -17.06
CA PRO A 335 4.36 9.31 -16.48
C PRO A 335 5.50 9.92 -17.29
N SER A 336 6.46 10.51 -16.60
CA SER A 336 7.70 11.06 -17.15
C SER A 336 8.55 9.96 -17.82
N SER A 337 9.32 10.32 -18.86
CA SER A 337 10.19 9.37 -19.58
C SER A 337 11.41 8.89 -18.78
N SER A 338 11.79 9.58 -17.72
CA SER A 338 12.97 9.28 -16.90
C SER A 338 12.54 8.79 -15.52
N PRO A 339 12.28 7.48 -15.36
CA PRO A 339 11.91 6.93 -14.07
C PRO A 339 13.07 6.97 -13.08
N LEU A 340 12.73 7.07 -11.81
CA LEU A 340 13.64 6.96 -10.69
C LEU A 340 13.64 5.53 -10.15
N SER A 341 14.81 4.93 -9.96
CA SER A 341 14.91 3.63 -9.26
C SER A 341 15.27 3.84 -7.80
N LEU A 342 14.52 3.21 -6.89
CA LEU A 342 14.71 3.34 -5.44
C LEU A 342 15.55 2.22 -4.83
N THR A 343 15.80 1.14 -5.56
CA THR A 343 16.54 -0.02 -5.04
C THR A 343 18.03 0.17 -5.31
N PRO A 344 18.91 0.02 -4.30
CA PRO A 344 20.34 0.05 -4.53
C PRO A 344 20.76 -1.11 -5.47
N PRO A 345 21.71 -0.89 -6.38
CA PRO A 345 22.11 -1.88 -7.38
C PRO A 345 22.75 -3.16 -6.79
N ASP A 346 23.23 -3.08 -5.55
CA ASP A 346 24.01 -4.14 -4.90
C ASP A 346 23.15 -5.14 -4.12
N GLU A 347 21.87 -4.86 -3.87
CA GLU A 347 20.96 -5.85 -3.27
C GLU A 347 20.40 -6.76 -4.37
N ALA A 348 20.54 -8.07 -4.20
CA ALA A 348 19.95 -9.06 -5.10
C ALA A 348 18.44 -8.75 -5.28
N GLY A 349 18.05 -8.38 -6.51
CA GLY A 349 16.73 -7.82 -6.80
C GLY A 349 15.58 -8.70 -6.32
N SER A 350 14.99 -8.33 -5.19
CA SER A 350 13.80 -8.96 -4.63
C SER A 350 12.55 -8.31 -5.22
N ALA A 351 11.60 -9.11 -5.69
CA ALA A 351 10.40 -8.57 -6.35
C ALA A 351 9.52 -7.80 -5.35
N VAL A 352 8.94 -6.68 -5.81
CA VAL A 352 8.04 -5.85 -4.99
C VAL A 352 6.58 -6.21 -5.25
N TYR A 353 5.97 -6.94 -4.33
CA TYR A 353 4.64 -7.51 -4.49
C TYR A 353 3.50 -6.55 -4.17
N SER A 354 3.75 -5.52 -3.37
CA SER A 354 2.74 -4.53 -3.02
C SER A 354 3.35 -3.20 -2.66
N LEU A 355 2.61 -2.14 -2.97
CA LEU A 355 2.94 -0.76 -2.71
C LEU A 355 1.74 -0.07 -2.08
N THR A 356 2.01 0.84 -1.16
CA THR A 356 0.99 1.75 -0.62
C THR A 356 1.65 3.06 -0.22
N THR A 357 0.84 4.10 -0.22
CA THR A 357 1.13 5.36 0.46
C THR A 357 0.45 5.41 1.82
N PRO A 358 1.00 6.19 2.78
CA PRO A 358 0.28 6.53 4.00
C PRO A 358 -1.00 7.30 3.69
N PRO A 359 -2.03 7.22 4.54
CA PRO A 359 -3.23 8.03 4.37
C PRO A 359 -2.90 9.53 4.47
N PRO A 360 -3.72 10.43 3.88
CA PRO A 360 -3.49 11.88 3.90
C PRO A 360 -3.34 12.48 5.29
N HIS A 361 -3.89 11.82 6.32
CA HIS A 361 -3.85 12.25 7.71
C HIS A 361 -2.83 11.49 8.55
N SER A 362 -1.93 10.73 7.93
CA SER A 362 -0.81 10.11 8.64
C SER A 362 0.02 11.20 9.33
N THR A 363 0.34 10.95 10.60
CA THR A 363 1.15 11.86 11.42
C THR A 363 2.62 11.51 11.41
N THR A 364 2.95 10.26 11.04
CA THR A 364 4.31 9.70 11.08
C THR A 364 4.95 9.62 9.71
N LEU A 365 4.16 9.53 8.63
CA LEU A 365 4.66 9.40 7.26
C LEU A 365 3.94 10.38 6.33
N HIS A 366 4.66 10.91 5.35
CA HIS A 366 4.08 11.89 4.43
C HIS A 366 3.35 11.20 3.27
N PRO A 367 2.06 11.47 3.02
CA PRO A 367 1.27 10.74 2.02
C PRO A 367 1.80 10.86 0.58
N THR A 368 2.50 11.96 0.24
CA THR A 368 3.06 12.18 -1.11
C THR A 368 4.58 12.08 -1.17
N GLN A 369 5.24 11.82 -0.04
CA GLN A 369 6.70 11.76 0.03
C GLN A 369 7.20 10.49 0.72
N SER A 370 6.29 9.63 1.15
CA SER A 370 6.60 8.33 1.73
C SER A 370 5.97 7.23 0.90
N LEU A 371 6.76 6.21 0.60
CA LEU A 371 6.30 5.03 -0.13
C LEU A 371 6.62 3.79 0.72
N ILE A 372 5.63 2.92 0.90
CA ILE A 372 5.78 1.68 1.65
C ILE A 372 5.69 0.52 0.65
N ALA A 373 6.67 -0.38 0.70
CA ALA A 373 6.81 -1.48 -0.25
C ALA A 373 7.00 -2.82 0.46
N ALA A 374 6.22 -3.82 0.07
CA ALA A 374 6.39 -5.20 0.51
C ALA A 374 7.19 -6.00 -0.53
N PHE A 375 8.26 -6.62 -0.05
CA PHE A 375 9.20 -7.38 -0.87
C PHE A 375 9.03 -8.89 -0.68
N TYR A 376 9.48 -9.64 -1.69
CA TYR A 376 9.50 -11.10 -1.67
C TYR A 376 10.42 -11.67 -0.58
N ASP A 377 11.41 -10.90 -0.14
CA ASP A 377 12.42 -11.29 0.85
C ASP A 377 11.91 -11.21 2.30
N SER A 378 10.59 -11.25 2.49
CA SER A 378 9.87 -11.06 3.77
C SER A 378 9.95 -9.68 4.41
N THR A 379 10.66 -8.71 3.80
CA THR A 379 10.77 -7.36 4.35
C THR A 379 9.66 -6.44 3.84
N THR A 380 9.31 -5.45 4.68
CA THR A 380 8.53 -4.28 4.27
C THR A 380 9.37 -3.04 4.51
N ARG A 381 9.50 -2.20 3.50
CA ARG A 381 10.44 -1.08 3.51
C ARG A 381 9.69 0.23 3.31
N ILE A 382 10.12 1.26 4.03
CA ILE A 382 9.57 2.61 3.94
C ILE A 382 10.64 3.51 3.34
N TYR A 383 10.27 4.22 2.29
CA TYR A 383 11.15 5.13 1.56
C TYR A 383 10.66 6.56 1.78
N ASP A 384 11.59 7.49 2.02
CA ASP A 384 11.34 8.93 1.89
C ASP A 384 11.81 9.40 0.51
N LEU A 385 10.87 9.74 -0.35
CA LEU A 385 11.09 10.16 -1.74
C LEU A 385 11.81 11.52 -1.87
N ARG A 386 12.01 12.26 -0.77
CA ARG A 386 12.82 13.48 -0.75
C ARG A 386 14.29 13.20 -0.45
N SER A 387 14.58 12.09 0.21
CA SER A 387 15.90 11.82 0.76
C SER A 387 16.81 11.17 -0.30
N GLY A 388 18.07 11.58 -0.34
CA GLY A 388 19.10 10.99 -1.21
C GLY A 388 19.35 11.73 -2.52
N SER A 389 20.58 11.60 -3.04
CA SER A 389 21.02 12.21 -4.31
C SER A 389 20.33 11.64 -5.55
N GLY A 390 19.47 10.63 -5.37
CA GLY A 390 18.67 9.97 -6.40
C GLY A 390 17.22 9.76 -5.98
N GLY A 391 16.64 10.65 -5.16
CA GLY A 391 15.18 10.77 -4.98
C GLY A 391 14.45 9.65 -4.20
N GLY A 392 15.16 8.90 -3.37
CA GLY A 392 14.52 8.15 -2.30
C GLY A 392 15.52 7.34 -1.48
N ALA A 393 15.49 7.53 -0.16
CA ALA A 393 16.27 6.72 0.78
C ALA A 393 15.33 5.78 1.53
N GLU A 394 15.75 4.52 1.70
CA GLU A 394 15.13 3.63 2.67
C GLU A 394 15.35 4.22 4.07
N VAL A 395 14.27 4.65 4.72
CA VAL A 395 14.31 5.23 6.07
C VAL A 395 13.99 4.19 7.14
N MET A 396 13.32 3.10 6.76
CA MET A 396 12.90 2.07 7.71
C MET A 396 12.70 0.72 7.02
N ARG A 397 13.02 -0.36 7.75
CA ARG A 397 12.83 -1.75 7.34
C ARG A 397 12.13 -2.53 8.45
N LEU A 398 10.93 -3.02 8.14
CA LEU A 398 10.14 -3.90 8.99
C LEU A 398 10.36 -5.35 8.55
N ALA A 399 10.78 -6.19 9.49
CA ALA A 399 10.96 -7.62 9.27
C ALA A 399 10.48 -8.38 10.51
N ASP A 400 9.77 -9.47 10.29
CA ASP A 400 9.35 -10.38 11.36
C ASP A 400 10.46 -11.42 11.58
N PRO A 401 11.16 -11.43 12.73
CA PRO A 401 12.28 -12.33 12.96
C PRO A 401 11.85 -13.81 13.06
N TRP A 402 10.55 -14.10 13.19
CA TRP A 402 10.02 -15.46 13.27
C TRP A 402 9.48 -15.99 11.94
N SER A 403 9.47 -15.19 10.89
CA SER A 403 8.90 -15.61 9.61
C SER A 403 9.67 -15.06 8.42
N GLU A 404 10.19 -15.98 7.61
CA GLU A 404 10.81 -15.70 6.31
C GLU A 404 9.77 -15.67 5.17
N ASP A 405 8.47 -15.68 5.49
CA ASP A 405 7.45 -15.74 4.46
C ASP A 405 7.37 -14.42 3.68
N PRO A 406 7.32 -14.48 2.34
CA PRO A 406 7.25 -13.30 1.50
C PRO A 406 6.07 -12.40 1.84
N SER A 407 6.30 -11.09 1.79
CA SER A 407 5.26 -10.08 1.99
C SER A 407 4.58 -9.82 0.64
N TYR A 408 3.33 -10.28 0.49
CA TYR A 408 2.59 -10.19 -0.78
C TYR A 408 1.69 -8.96 -0.89
N SER A 409 1.28 -8.42 0.25
CA SER A 409 0.48 -7.20 0.33
C SER A 409 0.98 -6.32 1.45
N VAL A 410 0.86 -5.01 1.27
CA VAL A 410 1.06 -4.01 2.31
C VAL A 410 -0.02 -2.95 2.21
N THR A 411 -0.46 -2.47 3.36
CA THR A 411 -1.33 -1.31 3.47
C THR A 411 -0.98 -0.55 4.74
N CYS A 412 -1.30 0.74 4.77
CA CYS A 412 -1.04 1.61 5.91
C CYS A 412 -2.31 2.38 6.24
N GLY A 413 -2.52 2.64 7.53
CA GLY A 413 -3.65 3.42 8.02
C GLY A 413 -3.84 3.26 9.52
N GLY A 414 -5.10 3.16 9.95
CA GLY A 414 -5.42 3.10 11.38
C GLY A 414 -5.37 4.49 12.03
N PRO A 415 -5.46 4.56 13.37
CA PRO A 415 -5.40 5.83 14.08
C PRO A 415 -4.15 6.62 13.69
N SER A 416 -4.37 7.73 12.98
CA SER A 416 -3.32 8.68 12.57
C SER A 416 -2.26 8.11 11.65
N GLY A 417 -2.63 7.09 10.86
CA GLY A 417 -1.74 6.43 9.91
C GLY A 417 -0.54 5.74 10.54
N GLY A 418 -0.65 5.37 11.83
CA GLY A 418 0.45 4.75 12.59
C GLY A 418 0.61 3.26 12.32
N TRP A 419 -0.36 2.60 11.68
CA TRP A 419 -0.29 1.16 11.46
C TRP A 419 0.22 0.83 10.06
N VAL A 420 1.07 -0.18 10.00
CA VAL A 420 1.40 -0.89 8.76
C VAL A 420 0.85 -2.30 8.90
N ALA A 421 0.18 -2.81 7.88
CA ALA A 421 -0.29 -4.18 7.82
C ALA A 421 0.25 -4.85 6.57
N THR A 422 0.75 -6.08 6.68
CA THR A 422 1.18 -6.89 5.53
C THR A 422 0.57 -8.27 5.54
N GLY A 423 0.34 -8.81 4.35
CA GLY A 423 -0.17 -10.15 4.18
C GLY A 423 0.92 -11.09 3.69
N ALA A 424 1.09 -12.22 4.38
CA ALA A 424 1.98 -13.31 3.98
C ALA A 424 1.18 -14.47 3.36
N SER A 425 1.79 -15.27 2.47
CA SER A 425 1.06 -16.39 1.84
C SER A 425 0.92 -17.63 2.71
N ARG A 426 1.87 -17.86 3.62
CA ARG A 426 1.93 -19.06 4.45
C ARG A 426 1.18 -18.79 5.75
N GLU A 427 0.33 -19.74 6.13
CA GLU A 427 -0.62 -19.65 7.26
C GLU A 427 -1.69 -18.56 7.13
N GLY A 428 -1.57 -17.75 6.10
CA GLY A 428 -2.52 -16.72 5.79
C GLY A 428 -2.63 -15.66 6.86
N MET A 429 -1.50 -15.23 7.41
CA MET A 429 -1.52 -14.23 8.47
C MET A 429 -1.37 -12.84 7.91
N VAL A 430 -2.12 -11.91 8.50
CA VAL A 430 -1.84 -10.49 8.44
C VAL A 430 -0.93 -10.14 9.61
N ARG A 431 0.25 -9.59 9.30
CA ARG A 431 1.20 -9.01 10.25
C ARG A 431 0.86 -7.53 10.42
N LEU A 432 0.60 -7.10 11.65
CA LEU A 432 0.32 -5.71 11.99
C LEU A 432 1.43 -5.12 12.85
N TRP A 433 2.01 -4.01 12.41
CA TRP A 433 2.95 -3.17 13.16
C TRP A 433 2.21 -1.92 13.65
N ASP A 434 2.33 -1.61 14.94
CA ASP A 434 1.60 -0.53 15.63
C ASP A 434 2.51 0.55 16.24
#